data_AF-A0A7V4IWD8-F1
#
_entry.id   AF-A0A7V4IWD8-F1
#
_cell.length_a   1.000
_cell.length_b   1.000
_cell.length_c   1.000
_cell.angle_alpha   90.00
_cell.angle_beta   90.00
_cell.angle_gamma   90.00
#
_symmetry.space_group_name_H-M   'P 1'
#
loop_
_entity.id
_entity.type
_entity.pdbx_description
1 polymer ?
#
loop_
_entity_poly.entity_id
_entity_poly.type
_entity_poly.pdbx_seq_one_letter_code
_entity_poly.pdbx_strand_id
1 'polypeptide(L)' 'IGLLPEIDSSKIKFVGNAAGAGAKMLLTCRDCRTEARMISESVRYVELAGRPDFQHAFMTSMLFPSPVGG' A
#
# COMPACT_ATOMS: atom_id res chain seq x y z
N ILE A 1 1.22 -11.39 -13.67
CA ILE A 1 2.45 -10.67 -13.25
C ILE A 1 2.73 -10.73 -11.75
N GLY A 2 1.81 -11.15 -10.87
CA GLY A 2 2.12 -11.37 -9.44
C GLY A 2 2.24 -10.11 -8.58
N LEU A 3 1.65 -8.98 -9.02
CA LEU A 3 1.76 -7.70 -8.29
C LEU A 3 0.81 -7.60 -7.09
N LEU A 4 -0.38 -8.20 -7.18
CA LEU A 4 -1.42 -8.16 -6.16
C LEU A 4 -1.62 -9.58 -5.59
N PRO A 5 -2.01 -9.69 -4.31
CA PRO A 5 -2.31 -11.00 -3.72
C PRO A 5 -3.52 -11.64 -4.40
N GLU A 6 -3.59 -12.97 -4.35
CA GLU A 6 -4.72 -13.76 -4.85
C GLU A 6 -5.91 -13.64 -3.89
N ILE A 7 -6.64 -12.54 -4.02
CA ILE A 7 -7.87 -12.27 -3.27
C ILE A 7 -8.99 -11.90 -4.24
N ASP A 8 -10.22 -12.00 -3.76
CA ASP A 8 -11.39 -11.55 -4.51
C ASP A 8 -11.25 -10.08 -4.94
N SER A 9 -11.45 -9.81 -6.23
CA SER A 9 -11.28 -8.48 -6.82
C SER A 9 -12.26 -7.45 -6.26
N SER A 10 -13.40 -7.87 -5.70
CA SER A 10 -14.33 -6.98 -4.99
C SER A 10 -13.72 -6.31 -3.75
N LYS A 11 -12.63 -6.87 -3.20
CA LYS A 11 -11.86 -6.27 -2.09
C LYS A 11 -10.85 -5.21 -2.55
N ILE A 12 -10.68 -5.02 -3.85
CA ILE A 12 -9.69 -4.13 -4.44
C ILE A 12 -10.38 -2.94 -5.08
N LYS A 13 -9.98 -1.73 -4.68
CA LYS A 13 -10.51 -0.47 -5.24
C LYS A 13 -9.37 0.43 -5.72
N PHE A 14 -9.46 0.87 -6.98
CA PHE A 14 -8.56 1.89 -7.51
C PHE A 14 -8.96 3.28 -7.00
N VAL A 15 -8.01 4.02 -6.43
CA VAL A 15 -8.26 5.36 -5.85
C VAL A 15 -7.51 6.49 -6.55
N GLY A 16 -6.71 6.19 -7.58
CA GLY A 16 -5.89 7.18 -8.26
C GLY A 16 -4.83 7.81 -7.35
N ASN A 17 -4.52 9.10 -7.57
CA ASN A 17 -3.55 9.84 -6.77
C ASN A 17 -4.15 10.30 -5.44
N ALA A 18 -4.10 9.43 -4.43
CA ALA A 18 -4.58 9.71 -3.09
C ALA A 18 -3.83 10.89 -2.42
N ALA A 19 -2.52 11.02 -2.65
CA ALA A 19 -1.74 12.12 -2.07
C ALA A 19 -2.21 13.50 -2.56
N GLY A 20 -2.42 13.63 -3.88
CA GLY A 20 -2.93 14.87 -4.47
C GLY A 20 -4.38 15.17 -4.09
N ALA A 21 -5.23 14.13 -3.99
CA ALA A 21 -6.60 14.30 -3.51
C ALA A 21 -6.63 14.76 -2.04
N GLY A 22 -5.82 14.13 -1.18
CA GLY A 22 -5.65 14.49 0.23
C GLY A 22 -5.15 15.92 0.39
N ALA A 23 -4.12 16.34 -0.35
CA ALA A 23 -3.61 17.70 -0.29
C ALA A 23 -4.70 18.75 -0.59
N LYS A 24 -5.52 18.54 -1.63
CA LYS A 24 -6.65 19.42 -1.94
C LYS A 24 -7.71 19.45 -0.85
N MET A 25 -8.02 18.29 -0.26
CA MET A 25 -8.97 18.19 0.86
C MET A 25 -8.46 18.95 2.08
N LEU A 26 -7.18 18.83 2.40
CA LEU A 26 -6.56 19.53 3.51
C LEU A 26 -6.60 21.04 3.33
N LEU A 27 -6.57 21.60 2.11
CA LEU A 27 -6.66 23.04 1.92
C LEU A 27 -7.99 23.61 2.45
N THR A 28 -9.10 22.92 2.19
CA THR A 28 -10.46 23.42 2.42
C THR A 28 -11.12 22.90 3.69
N CYS A 29 -10.63 21.80 4.27
CA CYS A 29 -11.23 21.13 5.44
C CYS A 29 -10.29 21.18 6.66
N ARG A 30 -10.73 21.80 7.76
CA ARG A 30 -9.95 21.86 9.01
C ARG A 30 -9.97 20.53 9.76
N ASP A 31 -11.13 19.85 9.80
CA ASP A 31 -11.25 18.57 10.50
C ASP A 31 -10.40 17.48 9.85
N CYS A 32 -10.37 17.46 8.51
CA CYS A 32 -9.52 16.56 7.74
C CYS A 32 -8.03 16.77 8.04
N ARG A 33 -7.59 18.00 8.39
CA ARG A 33 -6.21 18.26 8.84
C ARG A 33 -5.94 17.65 10.21
N THR A 34 -6.88 17.77 11.14
CA THR A 34 -6.77 17.14 12.46
C THR A 34 -6.74 15.62 12.33
N GLU A 35 -7.61 15.03 11.51
CA GLU A 35 -7.65 13.60 11.24
C GLU A 35 -6.33 13.10 10.62
N ALA A 36 -5.82 13.78 9.59
CA ALA A 36 -4.55 13.43 8.97
C ALA A 36 -3.38 13.46 9.98
N ARG A 37 -3.37 14.44 10.90
CA ARG A 37 -2.37 14.50 11.97
C ARG A 37 -2.49 13.30 12.92
N MET A 38 -3.69 12.98 13.40
CA MET A 38 -3.90 11.82 14.29
C MET A 38 -3.48 10.51 13.63
N ILE A 39 -3.81 10.32 12.34
CA ILE A 39 -3.37 9.15 11.58
C ILE A 39 -1.85 9.11 11.53
N SER A 40 -1.19 10.23 11.18
CA SER A 40 0.27 10.28 11.10
C SER A 40 0.97 9.94 12.41
N GLU A 41 0.39 10.32 13.55
CA GLU A 41 0.91 10.00 14.88
C GLU A 41 0.73 8.52 15.25
N SER A 42 -0.24 7.83 14.64
CA SER A 42 -0.52 6.41 14.90
C SER A 42 0.24 5.43 13.99
N VAL A 43 0.77 5.92 12.86
CA VAL A 43 1.47 5.09 11.87
C VAL A 43 2.85 4.69 12.42
N ARG A 44 3.18 3.40 12.28
CA ARG A 44 4.49 2.85 12.66
C ARG A 44 5.31 2.54 11.42
N TYR A 45 6.54 3.04 11.39
CA TYR A 45 7.50 2.66 10.37
C TYR A 45 8.02 1.23 10.62
N VAL A 46 8.14 0.45 9.56
CA VAL A 46 8.76 -0.88 9.59
C VAL A 46 9.91 -0.88 8.60
N GLU A 47 11.14 -0.95 9.10
CA GLU A 47 12.34 -1.05 8.27
C GLU A 47 12.44 -2.44 7.63
N LEU A 48 12.54 -2.50 6.31
CA LEU A 48 12.54 -3.75 5.54
C LEU A 48 13.92 -4.12 5.00
N ALA A 49 14.83 -3.16 4.81
CA ALA A 49 16.11 -3.41 4.12
C ALA A 49 16.96 -4.47 4.84
N GLY A 50 16.99 -4.46 6.16
CA GLY A 50 17.77 -5.39 6.98
C GLY A 50 17.03 -6.68 7.37
N ARG A 51 15.81 -6.91 6.90
CA ARG A 51 14.95 -8.00 7.35
C ARG A 51 15.12 -9.25 6.48
N PRO A 52 15.64 -10.37 7.02
CA PRO A 52 15.88 -11.58 6.22
C PRO A 52 14.60 -12.20 5.63
N ASP A 53 13.48 -12.12 6.36
CA ASP A 53 12.16 -12.60 5.90
C ASP A 53 11.67 -11.82 4.68
N PHE A 54 11.87 -10.50 4.67
CA PHE A 54 11.56 -9.67 3.52
C PHE A 54 12.46 -10.00 2.31
N GLN A 55 13.76 -10.15 2.52
CA GLN A 55 14.69 -10.50 1.43
C GLN A 55 14.32 -11.84 0.77
N HIS A 56 14.00 -12.85 1.58
CA HIS A 56 13.56 -14.15 1.08
C HIS A 56 12.25 -14.06 0.28
N ALA A 57 11.25 -13.33 0.79
CA ALA A 57 9.98 -13.13 0.10
C ALA A 57 10.15 -12.35 -1.21
N PHE A 58 11.00 -11.32 -1.22
CA PHE A 58 11.30 -10.51 -2.40
C PHE A 58 11.99 -11.33 -3.49
N MET A 59 13.04 -12.09 -3.14
CA MET A 59 13.73 -12.98 -4.08
C MET A 59 12.80 -14.01 -4.71
N THR A 60 11.92 -14.60 -3.91
CA THR A 60 10.93 -15.58 -4.39
C THR A 60 9.91 -14.94 -5.35
N SER A 61 9.56 -13.68 -5.11
CA SER A 61 8.57 -12.93 -5.91
C SER A 61 9.16 -12.29 -7.17
N MET A 62 10.49 -12.26 -7.33
CA MET A 62 11.15 -11.83 -8.58
C MET A 62 10.87 -12.78 -9.74
N LEU A 63 10.61 -14.06 -9.44
CA LEU A 63 10.12 -15.00 -10.43
C LEU A 63 8.65 -14.67 -10.68
N PHE A 64 8.30 -14.28 -11.90
CA PHE A 64 6.90 -14.09 -12.26
C PHE A 64 6.13 -15.37 -11.94
N PRO A 65 4.91 -15.27 -11.36
CA PRO A 65 4.12 -16.46 -11.10
C PRO A 65 3.92 -17.22 -12.41
N SER A 66 4.10 -18.54 -12.34
CA SER A 66 3.82 -19.42 -13.47
C SER A 66 2.37 -19.19 -13.92
N PRO A 67 2.08 -19.22 -15.24
CA PRO A 67 0.71 -19.10 -15.71
C PRO A 67 -0.15 -20.16 -15.00
N VAL A 68 -1.14 -19.70 -14.25
CA VAL A 68 -2.13 -20.57 -13.62
C VAL A 68 -3.05 -21.05 -14.75
N GLY A 69 -2.83 -22.27 -15.25
CA GLY A 69 -3.72 -22.92 -16.21
C GLY A 69 -3.01 -23.72 -17.30
N GLY A 70 -2.84 -25.02 -17.02
CA GLY A 70 -3.43 -26.07 -17.87
C GLY A 70 -4.71 -26.54 -17.20
#